data_AF-A0A7Z7LTE6-F1
#
_entry.id   AF-A0A7Z7LTE6-F1
#
_cell.length_a   1.000
_cell.length_b   1.000
_cell.length_c   1.000
_cell.angle_alpha   90.00
_cell.angle_beta   90.00
_cell.angle_gamma   90.00
#
_symmetry.space_group_name_H-M   'P 1'
#
loop_
_entity.id
_entity.type
_entity.pdbx_description
1 polymer ?
#
loop_
_entity_poly.entity_id
_entity_poly.type
_entity_poly.pdbx_seq_one_letter_code
_entity_poly.pdbx_strand_id
1 'polypeptide(L)'
;MNFQTLKHKIETATKKAFLEIYEKAGSEDLYAFALYSDEGAMTVCPSANSLKHLKKTPTNDITYYKFEPSEWKYEMQGADQEFNEYLTKRRTGQTWR
;
A
#
# COMPACT_ATOMS: atom_id res chain seq x y z
N MET A 1 -4.35 23.35 2.65
CA MET A 1 -4.58 21.93 3.03
C MET A 1 -4.17 21.76 4.48
N ASN A 2 -5.06 21.25 5.33
CA ASN A 2 -4.72 20.95 6.72
C ASN A 2 -3.97 19.61 6.78
N PHE A 3 -2.71 19.64 7.22
CA PHE A 3 -1.86 18.45 7.34
C PHE A 3 -2.49 17.38 8.23
N GLN A 4 -3.21 17.76 9.29
CA GLN A 4 -3.88 16.81 10.18
C GLN A 4 -5.01 16.08 9.48
N THR A 5 -5.78 16.79 8.65
CA THR A 5 -6.83 16.18 7.82
C THR A 5 -6.24 15.21 6.81
N LEU A 6 -5.11 15.55 6.19
CA LEU A 6 -4.40 14.65 5.28
C LEU A 6 -3.89 13.40 6.00
N LYS A 7 -3.23 13.58 7.14
CA LYS A 7 -2.70 12.48 7.96
C LYS A 7 -3.82 11.51 8.35
N HIS A 8 -4.94 12.02 8.86
CA HIS A 8 -6.07 11.19 9.28
C HIS A 8 -6.69 10.40 8.12
N LYS A 9 -6.77 11.02 6.95
CA LYS A 9 -7.26 10.39 5.71
C LYS A 9 -6.36 9.26 5.25
N ILE A 10 -5.05 9.48 5.21
CA ILE A 10 -4.06 8.45 4.87
C ILE A 10 -4.13 7.30 5.88
N GLU A 11 -4.19 7.60 7.17
CA GLU A 11 -4.28 6.60 8.23
C GLU A 11 -5.53 5.72 8.08
N THR A 12 -6.68 6.34 7.80
CA THR A 12 -7.95 5.62 7.62
C THR A 12 -7.91 4.72 6.39
N ALA A 13 -7.43 5.23 5.25
CA ALA A 13 -7.30 4.45 4.03
C ALA A 13 -6.29 3.30 4.17
N THR A 14 -5.17 3.55 4.85
CA THR A 14 -4.16 2.51 5.12
C THR A 14 -4.73 1.37 5.95
N LYS A 15 -5.45 1.69 7.04
CA LYS A 15 -6.11 0.67 7.87
C LYS A 15 -7.11 -0.15 7.04
N LYS A 16 -7.91 0.51 6.22
CA LYS A 16 -8.88 -0.15 5.34
C LYS A 16 -8.17 -1.09 4.34
N ALA A 17 -7.13 -0.62 3.67
CA ALA A 17 -6.37 -1.42 2.70
C ALA A 17 -5.77 -2.67 3.35
N PHE A 18 -5.14 -2.52 4.53
CA PHE A 18 -4.53 -3.65 5.22
C PHE A 18 -5.55 -4.66 5.74
N LEU A 19 -6.73 -4.20 6.17
CA LEU A 19 -7.83 -5.09 6.53
C LEU A 19 -8.35 -5.86 5.30
N GLU A 20 -8.56 -5.20 4.17
CA GLU A 20 -8.98 -5.86 2.92
C GLU A 20 -7.94 -6.89 2.44
N ILE A 21 -6.65 -6.55 2.50
CA ILE A 21 -5.57 -7.50 2.20
C ILE A 21 -5.61 -8.68 3.17
N TYR A 22 -5.77 -8.43 4.47
CA TYR A 22 -5.81 -9.47 5.50
C TYR A 22 -7.02 -10.41 5.33
N GLU A 23 -8.21 -9.88 5.03
CA GLU A 23 -9.40 -10.69 4.77
C GLU A 23 -9.22 -11.58 3.55
N LYS A 24 -8.57 -11.07 2.49
CA LYS A 24 -8.30 -11.81 1.25
C LYS A 24 -7.19 -12.84 1.40
N ALA A 25 -6.14 -12.53 2.15
CA ALA A 25 -4.87 -13.25 2.12
C ALA A 25 -4.34 -13.68 3.49
N GLY A 26 -5.08 -13.48 4.57
CA GLY A 26 -4.65 -13.81 5.93
C GLY A 26 -4.30 -15.29 6.12
N SER A 27 -4.93 -16.17 5.35
CA SER A 27 -4.60 -17.60 5.31
C SER A 27 -3.25 -17.91 4.65
N GLU A 28 -2.55 -16.93 4.07
CA GLU A 28 -1.25 -17.08 3.42
C GLU A 28 -0.05 -16.83 4.33
N ASP A 29 -0.26 -16.66 5.64
CA ASP A 29 0.76 -16.28 6.61
C ASP A 29 1.41 -14.94 6.22
N LEU A 30 0.58 -13.89 6.18
CA LEU A 30 1.05 -12.51 6.00
C LEU A 30 2.01 -12.16 7.15
N TYR A 31 3.21 -11.67 6.81
CA TYR A 31 4.26 -11.36 7.80
C TYR A 31 4.70 -9.90 7.79
N ALA A 32 4.41 -9.17 6.72
CA ALA A 32 4.84 -7.78 6.56
C ALA A 32 3.78 -6.99 5.81
N PHE A 33 3.66 -5.73 6.21
CA PHE A 33 2.87 -4.69 5.54
C PHE A 33 3.75 -3.46 5.37
N ALA A 34 3.58 -2.76 4.26
CA ALA A 34 4.30 -1.54 3.96
C ALA A 34 3.36 -0.51 3.35
N LEU A 35 3.65 0.76 3.63
CA LEU A 35 3.02 1.90 2.99
C LEU A 35 4.14 2.79 2.46
N TYR A 36 4.20 2.96 1.14
CA TYR A 36 5.20 3.79 0.50
C TYR A 36 4.56 4.70 -0.54
N SER A 37 5.36 5.60 -1.10
CA SER A 37 4.95 6.63 -2.05
C SER A 37 6.00 6.69 -3.15
N ASP A 38 5.63 7.04 -4.37
CA ASP A 38 6.62 7.31 -5.42
C ASP A 38 7.46 8.55 -5.09
N GLU A 39 8.52 8.79 -5.86
CA GLU A 39 9.45 9.89 -5.67
C GLU A 39 8.76 11.28 -5.65
N GLY A 40 7.68 11.46 -6.42
CA GLY A 40 6.88 12.69 -6.45
C GLY A 40 5.84 12.79 -5.32
N ALA A 41 5.77 11.77 -4.47
CA ALA A 41 4.70 11.51 -3.53
C ALA A 41 3.30 11.60 -4.17
N MET A 42 3.19 11.23 -5.44
CA MET A 42 1.99 11.36 -6.28
C MET A 42 1.05 10.15 -6.18
N THR A 43 1.47 9.09 -5.49
CA THR A 43 0.73 7.89 -5.15
C THR A 43 1.03 7.48 -3.72
N VAL A 44 0.10 6.79 -3.06
CA VAL A 44 0.38 6.09 -1.81
C VAL A 44 0.00 4.64 -2.07
N CYS A 45 0.98 3.74 -1.96
CA CYS A 45 0.84 2.33 -2.29
C CYS A 45 0.89 1.49 -1.02
N PRO A 46 -0.23 0.87 -0.62
CA PRO A 46 -0.20 -0.22 0.35
C PRO A 46 0.43 -1.46 -0.30
N SER A 47 1.16 -2.24 0.50
CA SER A 47 1.71 -3.52 0.07
C SER A 47 1.78 -4.48 1.24
N ALA A 48 1.70 -5.78 0.96
CA ALA A 48 1.89 -6.82 1.95
C ALA A 48 2.56 -8.06 1.34
N ASN A 49 3.29 -8.78 2.17
CA ASN A 49 3.93 -10.04 1.77
C ASN A 49 3.51 -11.21 2.64
N SER A 50 3.55 -12.40 2.04
CA SER A 50 3.16 -13.65 2.65
C SER A 50 4.32 -14.65 2.63
N LEU A 51 4.43 -15.48 3.67
CA LEU A 51 5.46 -16.52 3.68
C LEU A 51 5.23 -17.55 2.57
N LYS A 52 3.97 -17.76 2.17
CA LYS A 52 3.63 -18.62 1.02
C LYS A 52 4.14 -18.06 -0.30
N HIS A 53 4.13 -16.75 -0.48
CA HIS A 53 4.73 -16.11 -1.67
C HIS A 53 6.25 -16.23 -1.63
N LEU A 54 6.88 -15.86 -0.51
CA LEU A 54 8.34 -15.89 -0.37
C LEU A 54 8.96 -17.27 -0.59
N LYS A 55 8.27 -18.35 -0.18
CA LYS A 55 8.70 -19.74 -0.42
C LYS A 55 8.72 -20.15 -1.90
N LYS A 56 7.97 -19.45 -2.76
CA LYS A 56 7.90 -19.72 -4.20
C LYS A 56 8.90 -18.90 -5.00
N THR A 57 9.53 -17.92 -4.36
CA THR A 57 10.51 -17.04 -4.98
C THR A 57 11.85 -17.75 -5.17
N PRO A 58 12.53 -17.57 -6.31
CA PRO A 58 13.90 -18.03 -6.53
C PRO A 58 14.88 -17.57 -5.43
N THR A 59 15.78 -18.46 -5.01
CA THR A 59 16.69 -18.23 -3.88
C THR A 59 17.77 -17.19 -4.17
N ASN A 60 18.12 -16.98 -5.45
CA ASN A 60 19.15 -16.03 -5.87
C ASN A 60 18.79 -14.58 -5.52
N ASP A 61 17.50 -14.24 -5.46
CA ASP A 61 17.01 -12.88 -5.21
C ASP A 61 16.15 -12.78 -3.94
N ILE A 62 16.23 -13.77 -3.04
CA ILE A 62 15.33 -13.87 -1.87
C ILE A 62 15.34 -12.63 -0.96
N THR A 63 16.48 -11.94 -0.85
CA THR A 63 16.60 -10.69 -0.08
C THR A 63 15.72 -9.61 -0.67
N TYR A 64 15.71 -9.47 -2.00
CA TYR A 64 14.93 -8.47 -2.71
C TYR A 64 13.43 -8.71 -2.47
N TYR A 65 12.94 -9.91 -2.74
CA TYR A 65 11.52 -10.25 -2.51
C TYR A 65 11.11 -10.28 -1.03
N LYS A 66 12.06 -10.38 -0.09
CA LYS A 66 11.76 -10.34 1.34
C LYS A 66 11.58 -8.91 1.85
N PHE A 67 12.31 -7.94 1.29
CA PHE A 67 12.43 -6.61 1.85
C PHE A 67 11.95 -5.47 0.95
N GLU A 68 11.79 -5.71 -0.36
CA GLU A 68 11.35 -4.70 -1.34
C GLU A 68 9.82 -4.72 -1.50
N PRO A 69 9.07 -3.73 -0.99
CA PRO A 69 7.61 -3.75 -1.01
C PRO A 69 6.98 -3.71 -2.40
N SER A 70 7.70 -3.16 -3.39
CA SER A 70 7.23 -3.11 -4.79
C SER A 70 7.19 -4.50 -5.45
N GLU A 71 7.89 -5.47 -4.89
CA GLU A 71 7.96 -6.85 -5.40
C GLU A 71 7.05 -7.81 -4.65
N TRP A 72 6.36 -7.31 -3.63
CA TRP A 72 5.50 -8.15 -2.82
C TRP A 72 4.18 -8.43 -3.53
N LYS A 73 3.64 -9.61 -3.27
CA LYS A 73 2.44 -10.15 -3.93
C LYS A 73 1.22 -9.22 -3.89
N TYR A 74 1.05 -8.44 -2.82
CA TYR A 74 -0.12 -7.60 -2.60
C TYR A 74 0.17 -6.11 -2.77
N GLU A 75 1.14 -5.77 -3.63
CA GLU A 75 1.43 -4.40 -4.02
C GLU A 75 0.21 -3.71 -4.65
N MET A 76 0.00 -2.45 -4.25
CA MET A 76 -1.07 -1.57 -4.75
C MET A 76 -2.48 -2.14 -4.57
N GLN A 77 -2.70 -3.02 -3.59
CA GLN A 77 -4.02 -3.59 -3.32
C GLN A 77 -4.69 -2.97 -2.09
N GLY A 78 -5.98 -2.64 -2.24
CA GLY A 78 -6.87 -2.30 -1.15
C GLY A 78 -7.05 -0.80 -0.96
N ALA A 79 -8.24 -0.40 -0.54
CA ALA A 79 -8.70 0.99 -0.43
C ALA A 79 -8.46 1.82 -1.72
N ASP A 80 -8.60 1.17 -2.89
CA ASP A 80 -8.37 1.79 -4.20
C ASP A 80 -9.17 3.08 -4.38
N GLN A 81 -10.42 3.09 -3.91
CA GLN A 81 -11.29 4.26 -4.01
C GLN A 81 -10.76 5.41 -3.14
N GLU A 82 -10.43 5.15 -1.87
CA GLU A 82 -9.90 6.16 -0.96
C GLU A 82 -8.60 6.76 -1.50
N PHE A 83 -7.66 5.91 -1.94
CA PHE A 83 -6.40 6.37 -2.50
C PHE A 83 -6.63 7.16 -3.80
N ASN A 84 -7.44 6.66 -4.75
CA ASN A 84 -7.72 7.37 -6.00
C ASN A 84 -8.41 8.72 -5.81
N GLU A 85 -9.29 8.86 -4.80
CA GLU A 85 -9.89 10.13 -4.44
C GLU A 85 -8.86 11.17 -3.96
N TYR A 86 -7.80 10.75 -3.26
CA TYR A 86 -6.71 11.63 -2.85
C TYR A 86 -5.82 12.05 -4.02
N LEU A 87 -5.45 11.10 -4.87
CA LEU A 87 -4.52 11.34 -5.97
C LEU A 87 -5.13 12.20 -7.07
N THR A 88 -6.41 11.97 -7.39
CA THR A 88 -7.15 12.78 -8.37
C THR A 88 -7.28 14.24 -7.92
N LYS A 89 -7.57 14.49 -6.63
CA LYS A 89 -7.69 15.85 -6.08
C LYS A 89 -6.36 16.61 -6.04
N ARG A 90 -5.22 15.91 -5.92
CA ARG A 90 -3.89 16.52 -6.08
C ARG A 90 -3.60 16.90 -7.54
N ARG A 91 -3.98 16.06 -8.50
CA ARG A 91 -3.67 16.23 -9.93
C ARG A 91 -4.48 17.33 -10.62
N THR A 92 -5.70 17.61 -10.17
CA THR A 92 -6.59 18.59 -10.82
C THR A 92 -6.45 20.02 -10.32
N GLY A 93 -5.57 20.29 -9.33
CA GLY A 93 -5.35 21.66 -8.83
C GLY A 93 -6.58 22.33 -8.22
N GLN A 94 -7.65 21.59 -7.92
CA GLN A 94 -8.81 22.12 -7.22
C GLN A 94 -8.39 22.52 -5.81
N THR A 95 -8.20 23.83 -5.66
CA THR A 95 -7.92 24.49 -4.39
C THR A 95 -9.09 24.23 -3.45
N TRP A 96 -8.79 23.62 -2.31
CA TRP A 96 -9.70 23.48 -1.18
C TRP A 96 -10.10 24.89 -0.70
N ARG A 97 -11.23 25.40 -1.20
CA ARG A 97 -11.95 26.52 -0.58
C ARG A 97 -12.85 25.99 0.52
#